data_AF-A0A6C1NYF4-F1
#
_entry.id   AF-A0A6C1NYF4-F1
#
_cell.length_a   1.000
_cell.length_b   1.000
_cell.length_c   1.000
_cell.angle_alpha   90.00
_cell.angle_beta   90.00
_cell.angle_gamma   90.00
#
_symmetry.space_group_name_H-M   'P 1'
#
loop_
_entity.id
_entity.type
_entity.pdbx_description
1 polymer ?
#
loop_
_entity_poly.entity_id
_entity_poly.type
_entity_poly.pdbx_seq_one_letter_code
_entity_poly.pdbx_strand_id
1 'polypeptide(L)' 'MNALNLSHRENFKGNYLEPAMKAGLIEMTYPDSPNHPNQKYRLTAEGNKLKKIYK' A
#
# COMPACT_ATOMS: atom_id res chain seq x y z
N MET A 1 -10.68 -1.41 1.23
CA MET A 1 -11.46 -2.61 0.87
C MET A 1 -12.54 -2.28 -0.14
N ASN A 2 -13.39 -1.28 0.12
CA ASN A 2 -14.45 -0.87 -0.83
C ASN A 2 -13.92 -0.46 -2.22
N ALA A 3 -12.78 0.23 -2.32
CA ALA A 3 -12.21 0.64 -3.61
C ALA A 3 -11.70 -0.52 -4.49
N LEU A 4 -11.42 -1.69 -3.90
CA LEU A 4 -11.00 -2.90 -4.62
C LEU A 4 -12.06 -4.00 -4.59
N ASN A 5 -13.23 -3.72 -4.00
CA ASN A 5 -14.31 -4.68 -3.75
C ASN A 5 -13.85 -5.98 -3.06
N LEU A 6 -12.83 -5.89 -2.20
CA LEU A 6 -12.27 -7.02 -1.45
C LEU A 6 -12.88 -7.08 -0.05
N SER A 7 -13.51 -8.20 0.29
CA SER A 7 -14.17 -8.39 1.60
C SER A 7 -13.20 -8.91 2.68
N HIS A 8 -12.16 -9.65 2.29
CA HIS A 8 -11.23 -10.28 3.23
C HIS A 8 -9.95 -9.48 3.44
N ARG A 9 -9.71 -9.09 4.70
CA ARG A 9 -8.55 -8.30 5.10
C ARG A 9 -7.22 -9.00 4.89
N GLU A 10 -7.13 -10.26 5.26
CA GLU A 10 -5.91 -11.05 5.12
C GLU A 10 -5.53 -11.24 3.66
N ASN A 11 -6.52 -11.50 2.80
CA ASN A 11 -6.33 -11.61 1.35
C ASN A 11 -5.79 -10.29 0.78
N PHE A 12 -6.42 -9.15 1.11
CA PHE A 12 -5.91 -7.84 0.70
C PHE A 12 -4.46 -7.61 1.16
N LYS A 13 -4.15 -7.98 2.41
CA LYS A 13 -2.82 -7.81 2.97
C LYS A 13 -1.78 -8.65 2.21
N GLY A 14 -2.01 -9.95 2.10
CA GLY A 14 -1.05 -10.89 1.50
C GLY A 14 -0.89 -10.74 -0.01
N ASN A 15 -1.98 -10.45 -0.73
CA ASN A 15 -1.96 -10.44 -2.20
C ASN A 15 -1.72 -9.06 -2.82
N TYR A 16 -1.97 -7.98 -2.09
CA TYR A 16 -1.85 -6.62 -2.63
C TYR A 16 -0.89 -5.76 -1.82
N LEU A 17 -1.11 -5.66 -0.50
CA LEU A 17 -0.39 -4.71 0.33
C LEU A 17 1.07 -5.11 0.55
N GLU A 18 1.33 -6.34 0.98
CA GLU A 18 2.68 -6.84 1.23
C GLU A 18 3.52 -6.94 -0.05
N PRO A 19 3.00 -7.43 -1.19
CA PRO A 19 3.74 -7.41 -2.45
C PRO A 19 4.08 -5.99 -2.91
N ALA A 20 3.14 -5.03 -2.80
CA ALA A 20 3.39 -3.65 -3.19
C ALA A 20 4.40 -2.94 -2.28
N MET A 21 4.42 -3.25 -0.97
CA MET A 21 5.46 -2.77 -0.06
C MET A 21 6.82 -3.39 -0.38
N LYS A 22 6.89 -4.72 -0.62
CA LYS A 22 8.14 -5.41 -0.99
C LYS A 22 8.71 -4.90 -2.32
N ALA A 23 7.85 -4.56 -3.27
CA ALA A 23 8.23 -3.96 -4.54
C ALA A 23 8.64 -2.48 -4.42
N GLY A 24 8.56 -1.87 -3.23
CA GLY A 24 8.92 -0.47 -3.00
C GLY A 24 7.99 0.53 -3.68
N LEU A 25 6.77 0.12 -4.05
CA LEU A 25 5.78 0.99 -4.72
C LEU A 25 4.97 1.81 -3.72
N ILE A 26 4.79 1.27 -2.52
CA ILE A 26 4.13 1.94 -1.40
C ILE A 26 4.97 1.83 -0.13
N GLU A 27 4.77 2.77 0.78
CA GLU A 27 5.44 2.82 2.07
C GLU A 27 4.46 3.22 3.19
N MET A 28 4.83 2.92 4.42
CA MET A 28 4.13 3.37 5.62
C MET A 28 4.33 4.88 5.83
N THR A 29 3.30 5.56 6.35
CA THR A 29 3.42 7.00 6.66
C THR A 29 4.27 7.23 7.91
N TYR A 30 4.19 6.32 8.89
CA TYR A 30 5.01 6.30 10.10
C TYR A 30 5.76 4.96 10.18
N PRO A 31 6.91 4.82 9.51
CA PRO A 31 7.69 3.58 9.52
C PRO A 31 8.30 3.29 10.90
N ASP A 32 8.73 4.32 11.63
CA ASP A 32 9.34 4.18 12.96
C ASP A 32 8.33 3.81 14.05
N SER A 33 7.04 4.04 13.80
CA SER A 33 5.95 3.69 14.72
C SER A 33 4.83 2.97 13.96
N PRO A 34 4.99 1.67 13.65
CA PRO A 34 4.06 0.91 12.82
C PRO A 34 2.64 0.81 13.42
N ASN A 35 2.53 0.91 14.75
CA ASN A 35 1.25 0.89 15.48
C ASN A 35 0.65 2.29 15.71
N HIS A 36 1.16 3.33 15.03
CA HIS A 36 0.63 4.68 15.17
C HIS A 36 -0.87 4.74 14.79
N PRO A 37 -1.73 5.42 15.56
CA PRO A 37 -3.18 5.43 15.32
C PRO A 37 -3.57 6.00 13.94
N ASN A 38 -2.75 6.91 13.40
CA ASN A 38 -2.95 7.49 12.06
C ASN A 38 -2.13 6.78 10.97
N GLN A 39 -1.71 5.53 11.21
CA GLN A 39 -0.92 4.78 10.23
C GLN A 39 -1.70 4.56 8.93
N LYS A 40 -1.08 4.94 7.82
CA LYS A 40 -1.60 4.82 6.45
C LYS A 40 -0.47 4.43 5.50
N TYR A 41 -0.84 4.15 4.26
CA TYR A 41 0.10 3.84 3.19
C TYR A 41 0.08 4.97 2.16
N ARG A 42 1.25 5.31 1.61
CA ARG A 42 1.41 6.29 0.53
C ARG A 42 2.24 5.71 -0.61
N LEU A 43 2.06 6.23 -1.82
CA LEU A 43 2.87 5.86 -2.98
C LEU A 43 4.28 6.44 -2.83
N THR A 44 5.29 5.65 -3.18
CA THR A 44 6.67 6.10 -3.31
C THR A 44 6.88 6.86 -4.62
N ALA A 45 8.10 7.34 -4.87
CA ALA A 45 8.45 7.90 -6.17
C ALA A 45 8.22 6.90 -7.32
N GLU A 46 8.61 5.63 -7.12
CA GLU A 46 8.43 4.57 -8.11
C GLU A 46 6.94 4.23 -8.31
N GLY A 47 6.17 4.14 -7.22
CA GLY A 47 4.72 3.94 -7.30
C GLY A 47 4.01 5.05 -8.09
N ASN A 48 4.45 6.30 -7.95
CA ASN A 48 3.91 7.42 -8.72
C ASN A 48 4.31 7.38 -10.20
N LYS A 49 5.54 6.96 -10.53
CA LYS A 49 5.95 6.73 -11.92
C LYS A 49 5.08 5.66 -12.58
N LEU A 50 4.91 4.52 -11.91
CA LEU A 50 4.09 3.42 -12.40
C LEU A 50 2.64 3.87 -12.62
N LYS A 51 2.07 4.60 -11.67
CA LYS A 51 0.73 5.16 -11.79
C LYS A 51 0.57 6.06 -13.01
N LYS A 52 1.60 6.82 -13.40
CA LYS A 52 1.55 7.66 -14.62
C LYS A 52 1.59 6.83 -15.90
N ILE A 53 2.26 5.68 -15.91
CA ILE A 53 2.37 4.80 -17.08
C ILE A 53 1.03 4.14 -17.39
N TYR A 54 0.28 3.72 -16.37
CA TYR A 54 -1.01 3.03 -16.53
C TYR A 54 -2.23 3.96 -16.43
N LYS A 55 -2.04 5.27 -16.58
CA LYS A 55 -3.12 6.27 -16.55
C LYS A 55 -3.51 6.67 -17.95
#